data_AF-A0A1V4JS73-F1
#
_entry.id   AF-A0A1V4JS73-F1
#
_cell.length_a   1.000
_cell.length_b   1.000
_cell.length_c   1.000
_cell.angle_alpha   90.00
_cell.angle_beta   90.00
_cell.angle_gamma   90.00
#
_symmetry.space_group_name_H-M   'P 1'
#
loop_
_entity.id
_entity.type
_entity.pdbx_description
1 polymer ?
#
loop_
_entity_poly.entity_id
_entity_poly.type
_entity_poly.pdbx_seq_one_letter_code
_entity_poly.pdbx_strand_id
1 'polypeptide(L)'
;MHGTVMKMISEKRAIDRMRYDENEDLSDVEEIVSIRSFNLEEKLKSKTYHGDFVHAMDGKDFTFEYVQREALRVPLIFRNKDGLGIKMPDPDFTVRDVKLLVGSRRIVDVMDVNTQRGVEMSMSQFVRYYETPEAQREKLYNVISLEFSHTKLENIVKRPNVVDLVDWVDNMWPQHLKERQTDATNAISEMKYPKVKK
;
A
#
# COMPACT_ATOMS: atom_id res chain seq x y z
N MET A 1 -15.70 -60.45 18.03
CA MET A 1 -15.83 -58.98 17.85
C MET A 1 -14.47 -58.43 17.47
N HIS A 2 -14.21 -58.25 16.17
CA HIS A 2 -13.03 -57.55 15.67
C HIS A 2 -13.54 -56.32 14.91
N GLY A 3 -13.35 -55.16 15.52
CA GLY A 3 -13.87 -53.87 15.04
C GLY A 3 -13.00 -53.29 13.93
N THR A 4 -13.65 -52.91 12.84
CA THR A 4 -13.08 -52.15 11.72
C THR A 4 -12.84 -50.71 12.16
N VAL A 5 -11.58 -50.26 12.17
CA VAL A 5 -11.21 -48.86 12.40
C VAL A 5 -11.33 -48.11 11.07
N MET A 6 -12.33 -47.23 10.96
CA MET A 6 -12.48 -46.28 9.86
C MET A 6 -11.37 -45.22 9.94
N LYS A 7 -10.50 -45.17 8.93
CA LYS A 7 -9.44 -44.16 8.81
C LYS A 7 -10.01 -42.93 8.11
N MET A 8 -10.29 -41.87 8.87
CA MET A 8 -10.67 -40.56 8.34
C MET A 8 -9.47 -39.94 7.59
N ILE A 9 -9.56 -39.84 6.27
CA ILE A 9 -8.55 -39.15 5.45
C ILE A 9 -8.87 -37.66 5.49
N SER A 10 -8.01 -36.89 6.16
CA SER A 10 -8.00 -35.43 6.12
C SER A 10 -7.30 -35.01 4.82
N GLU A 11 -8.06 -34.48 3.86
CA GLU A 11 -7.52 -33.80 2.68
C GLU A 11 -6.92 -32.45 3.11
N LYS A 12 -5.62 -32.46 3.42
CA LYS A 12 -4.84 -31.22 3.52
C LYS A 12 -4.57 -30.73 2.11
N ARG A 13 -5.20 -29.62 1.70
CA ARG A 13 -4.85 -28.89 0.47
C ARG A 13 -3.37 -28.52 0.52
N ALA A 14 -2.58 -29.09 -0.38
CA ALA A 14 -1.20 -28.67 -0.60
C ALA A 14 -1.25 -27.28 -1.27
N ILE A 15 -0.69 -26.28 -0.61
CA ILE A 15 -0.37 -25.00 -1.25
C ILE A 15 0.98 -25.23 -1.93
N ASP A 16 0.94 -25.65 -3.20
CA ASP A 16 2.15 -25.72 -4.00
C ASP A 16 2.55 -24.29 -4.39
N ARG A 17 3.77 -23.89 -4.06
CA ARG A 17 4.33 -22.60 -4.43
C ARG A 17 4.81 -22.73 -5.87
N MET A 18 3.96 -22.33 -6.82
CA MET A 18 4.33 -22.21 -8.23
C MET A 18 5.56 -21.30 -8.34
N ARG A 19 6.71 -21.88 -8.70
CA ARG A 19 7.93 -21.14 -9.05
C ARG A 19 7.79 -20.76 -10.52
N TYR A 20 7.88 -19.47 -10.83
CA TYR A 20 7.92 -19.00 -12.22
C TYR A 20 9.23 -19.48 -12.85
N ASP A 21 9.13 -20.29 -13.90
CA ASP A 21 10.25 -20.61 -14.80
C ASP A 21 10.40 -19.45 -15.79
N GLU A 22 11.59 -18.86 -15.87
CA GLU A 22 11.86 -17.63 -16.65
C GLU A 22 12.12 -17.90 -18.14
N ASN A 23 11.83 -19.11 -18.65
CA ASN A 23 12.27 -19.53 -19.99
C ASN A 23 11.16 -20.04 -20.93
N GLU A 24 9.88 -19.71 -20.71
CA GLU A 24 8.84 -19.99 -21.71
C GLU A 24 8.60 -18.76 -22.61
N ASP A 25 8.74 -19.00 -23.92
CA ASP A 25 8.56 -18.05 -25.03
C ASP A 25 7.27 -17.21 -24.86
N LEU A 26 7.43 -15.90 -24.63
CA LEU A 26 6.37 -14.98 -24.21
C LEU A 26 5.54 -14.39 -25.36
N SER A 27 5.77 -14.78 -26.62
CA SER A 27 5.11 -14.15 -27.77
C SER A 27 3.61 -14.49 -27.91
N ASP A 28 3.20 -15.67 -27.42
CA ASP A 28 1.86 -16.20 -27.70
C ASP A 28 0.90 -16.10 -26.48
N VAL A 29 1.38 -15.53 -25.38
CA VAL A 29 0.62 -15.37 -24.11
C VAL A 29 0.16 -13.92 -23.90
N GLU A 30 0.52 -12.99 -24.79
CA GLU A 30 0.13 -11.57 -24.70
C GLU A 30 -1.38 -11.34 -24.84
N GLU A 31 -2.13 -12.30 -25.40
CA GLU A 31 -3.56 -12.18 -25.67
C GLU A 31 -4.49 -12.85 -24.66
N ILE A 32 -3.96 -13.47 -23.60
CA ILE A 32 -4.79 -13.77 -22.41
C ILE A 32 -4.91 -12.46 -21.65
N VAL A 33 -5.74 -11.56 -22.18
CA VAL A 33 -6.30 -10.44 -21.44
C VAL A 33 -6.75 -11.03 -20.10
N SER A 34 -6.14 -10.54 -19.03
CA SER A 34 -6.50 -10.86 -17.65
C SER A 34 -7.90 -10.30 -17.38
N ILE A 35 -8.91 -10.90 -18.01
CA ILE A 35 -10.30 -10.69 -17.71
C ILE A 35 -10.45 -11.34 -16.35
N ARG A 36 -10.56 -10.50 -15.31
CA ARG A 36 -10.88 -10.95 -13.95
C ARG A 36 -12.03 -11.95 -14.05
N SER A 37 -11.78 -13.19 -13.66
CA SER A 37 -12.76 -14.28 -13.77
C SER A 37 -13.97 -14.09 -12.84
N PHE A 38 -13.90 -13.12 -11.92
CA PHE A 38 -14.94 -12.75 -10.99
C PHE A 38 -15.52 -11.37 -11.32
N ASN A 39 -16.80 -11.18 -10.99
CA ASN A 39 -17.47 -9.90 -11.14
C ASN A 39 -17.19 -9.01 -9.92
N LEU A 40 -16.46 -7.91 -10.11
CA LEU A 40 -16.14 -6.97 -9.03
C LEU A 40 -17.39 -6.26 -8.47
N GLU A 41 -18.33 -5.89 -9.33
CA GLU A 41 -19.57 -5.19 -8.94
C GLU A 41 -20.45 -6.07 -8.05
N GLU A 42 -20.50 -7.37 -8.34
CA GLU A 42 -21.15 -8.36 -7.48
C GLU A 42 -20.49 -8.39 -6.10
N LYS A 43 -19.15 -8.36 -6.03
CA LYS A 43 -18.44 -8.38 -4.73
C LYS A 43 -18.67 -7.10 -3.93
N LEU A 44 -18.71 -5.94 -4.58
CA LEU A 44 -18.98 -4.65 -3.93
C LEU A 44 -20.41 -4.56 -3.37
N LYS A 45 -21.40 -5.16 -4.06
CA LYS A 45 -22.81 -5.19 -3.61
C LYS A 45 -23.14 -6.36 -2.68
N SER A 46 -22.26 -7.36 -2.60
CA SER A 46 -22.51 -8.56 -1.81
C SER A 46 -22.58 -8.27 -0.33
N LYS A 47 -23.62 -8.79 0.33
CA LYS A 47 -23.77 -8.75 1.80
C LYS A 47 -23.04 -9.91 2.51
N THR A 48 -22.33 -10.76 1.76
CA THR A 48 -21.61 -11.91 2.33
C THR A 48 -20.39 -11.50 3.16
N TYR A 49 -19.86 -10.30 2.95
CA TYR A 49 -18.69 -9.77 3.65
C TYR A 49 -19.12 -8.98 4.91
N HIS A 50 -19.67 -9.68 5.90
CA HIS A 50 -20.17 -9.09 7.16
C HIS A 50 -19.25 -9.37 8.36
N GLY A 51 -17.96 -9.58 8.11
CA GLY A 51 -16.98 -9.83 9.17
C GLY A 51 -16.76 -8.59 10.05
N ASP A 52 -16.93 -8.74 11.36
CA ASP A 52 -16.73 -7.68 12.34
C ASP A 52 -15.30 -7.74 12.91
N PHE A 53 -14.34 -7.28 12.11
CA PHE A 53 -12.91 -7.34 12.46
C PHE A 53 -12.33 -5.98 12.85
N VAL A 54 -13.03 -4.89 12.56
CA VAL A 54 -12.48 -3.52 12.65
C VAL A 54 -12.98 -2.86 13.93
N HIS A 55 -12.04 -2.43 14.77
CA HIS A 55 -12.36 -1.72 16.00
C HIS A 55 -12.39 -0.20 15.75
N ALA A 56 -13.54 0.43 15.98
CA ALA A 56 -13.66 1.88 15.95
C ALA A 56 -13.13 2.49 17.26
N MET A 57 -12.31 3.52 17.15
CA MET A 57 -11.63 4.15 18.29
C MET A 57 -11.56 5.67 18.11
N ASP A 58 -11.61 6.41 19.23
CA ASP A 58 -11.28 7.84 19.25
C ASP A 58 -9.77 8.04 19.32
N GLY A 59 -9.24 9.05 18.63
CA GLY A 59 -7.79 9.25 18.55
C GLY A 59 -7.10 9.48 19.90
N LYS A 60 -7.80 10.01 20.91
CA LYS A 60 -7.29 10.18 22.28
C LYS A 60 -7.00 8.86 22.99
N ASP A 61 -7.68 7.78 22.61
CA ASP A 61 -7.55 6.46 23.22
C ASP A 61 -6.45 5.63 22.53
N PHE A 62 -6.03 6.04 21.33
CA PHE A 62 -4.87 5.47 20.64
C PHE A 62 -3.58 6.01 21.26
N THR A 63 -3.09 5.30 22.28
CA THR A 63 -1.92 5.66 23.08
C THR A 63 -0.82 4.59 22.99
N PHE A 64 0.38 4.91 23.49
CA PHE A 64 1.45 3.90 23.62
C PHE A 64 1.04 2.75 24.55
N GLU A 65 0.33 3.04 25.65
CA GLU A 65 -0.20 2.02 26.56
C GLU A 65 -1.16 1.07 25.83
N TYR A 66 -2.04 1.61 24.98
CA TYR A 66 -2.92 0.80 24.14
C TYR A 66 -2.10 -0.16 23.26
N VAL A 67 -1.04 0.32 22.60
CA VAL A 67 -0.17 -0.54 21.77
C VAL A 67 0.52 -1.61 22.60
N GLN A 68 1.01 -1.30 23.80
CA GLN A 68 1.63 -2.30 24.68
C GLN A 68 0.62 -3.38 25.11
N ARG A 69 -0.61 -2.98 25.43
CA ARG A 69 -1.65 -3.90 25.91
C ARG A 69 -2.23 -4.77 24.79
N GLU A 70 -2.59 -4.15 23.66
CA GLU A 70 -3.33 -4.82 22.58
C GLU A 70 -2.43 -5.31 21.43
N ALA A 71 -1.16 -4.89 21.40
CA ALA A 71 -0.17 -5.27 20.40
C ALA A 71 -0.61 -5.06 18.94
N LEU A 72 -1.50 -4.08 18.70
CA LEU A 72 -2.04 -3.74 17.36
C LEU A 72 -2.60 -4.95 16.60
N ARG A 73 -3.19 -5.94 17.30
CA ARG A 73 -3.66 -7.19 16.69
C ARG A 73 -4.93 -7.05 15.86
N VAL A 74 -5.66 -5.96 16.02
CA VAL A 74 -6.93 -5.70 15.32
C VAL A 74 -6.81 -4.44 14.46
N PRO A 75 -7.39 -4.43 13.24
CA PRO A 75 -7.51 -3.21 12.45
C PRO A 75 -8.29 -2.12 13.18
N LEU A 76 -7.79 -0.90 13.15
CA LEU A 76 -8.40 0.27 13.79
C LEU A 76 -8.98 1.22 12.74
N ILE A 77 -10.15 1.80 13.04
CA ILE A 77 -10.72 2.90 12.27
C ILE A 77 -10.99 4.11 13.16
N PHE A 78 -10.52 5.27 12.71
CA PHE A 78 -10.71 6.56 13.36
C PHE A 78 -11.62 7.41 12.48
N ARG A 79 -12.82 7.73 12.96
CA ARG A 79 -13.79 8.55 12.20
C ARG A 79 -13.45 10.04 12.25
N ASN A 80 -12.70 10.46 13.26
CA ASN A 80 -12.19 11.81 13.42
C ASN A 80 -10.66 11.73 13.65
N LYS A 81 -9.94 12.74 13.14
CA LYS A 81 -8.50 12.92 13.31
C LYS A 81 -8.09 13.42 14.70
N ASP A 82 -9.03 13.97 15.47
CA ASP A 82 -8.77 14.57 16.78
C ASP A 82 -8.10 13.58 17.73
N GLY A 83 -7.06 14.03 18.43
CA GLY A 83 -6.26 13.21 19.36
C GLY A 83 -5.15 12.38 18.70
N LEU A 84 -5.18 12.12 17.38
CA LEU A 84 -4.15 11.31 16.71
C LEU A 84 -2.81 12.05 16.51
N GLY A 85 -2.84 13.39 16.51
CA GLY A 85 -1.65 14.22 16.24
C GLY A 85 -1.18 14.17 14.78
N ILE A 86 -2.04 13.75 13.85
CA ILE A 86 -1.75 13.77 12.42
C ILE A 86 -1.70 15.20 11.88
N LYS A 87 -0.99 15.37 10.76
CA LYS A 87 -1.02 16.57 9.93
C LYS A 87 -1.28 16.14 8.49
N MET A 88 -2.21 16.80 7.82
CA MET A 88 -2.52 16.58 6.42
C MET A 88 -2.56 17.94 5.69
N PRO A 89 -2.38 17.96 4.36
CA PRO A 89 -2.62 19.15 3.55
C PRO A 89 -4.07 19.65 3.65
N ASP A 90 -4.33 20.81 3.05
CA ASP A 90 -5.67 21.38 2.96
C ASP A 90 -6.63 20.42 2.21
N PRO A 91 -7.93 20.38 2.56
CA PRO A 91 -8.93 19.61 1.82
C PRO A 91 -8.98 19.86 0.30
N ASP A 92 -8.53 21.02 -0.19
CA ASP A 92 -8.47 21.34 -1.63
C ASP A 92 -7.20 20.81 -2.35
N PHE A 93 -6.30 20.16 -1.62
CA PHE A 93 -5.01 19.67 -2.14
C PHE A 93 -5.18 18.63 -3.24
N THR A 94 -4.45 18.82 -4.36
CA THR A 94 -4.62 18.05 -5.59
C THR A 94 -3.39 17.19 -5.95
N VAL A 95 -3.56 16.27 -6.90
CA VAL A 95 -2.43 15.49 -7.48
C VAL A 95 -1.43 16.41 -8.18
N ARG A 96 -1.87 17.57 -8.67
CA ARG A 96 -0.97 18.60 -9.22
C ARG A 96 -0.07 19.20 -8.15
N ASP A 97 -0.58 19.40 -6.93
CA ASP A 97 0.20 19.88 -5.80
C ASP A 97 1.20 18.83 -5.31
N VAL A 98 0.81 17.54 -5.31
CA VAL A 98 1.75 16.43 -5.09
C VAL A 98 2.93 16.55 -6.06
N LYS A 99 2.67 16.67 -7.36
CA LYS A 99 3.72 16.85 -8.39
C LYS A 99 4.62 18.06 -8.10
N LEU A 100 4.07 19.19 -7.67
CA LEU A 100 4.86 20.38 -7.34
C LEU A 100 5.81 20.13 -6.15
N LEU A 101 5.39 19.32 -5.19
CA LEU A 101 6.15 19.05 -3.96
C LEU A 101 7.16 17.89 -4.10
N VAL A 102 6.85 16.88 -4.92
CA VAL A 102 7.74 15.72 -5.14
C VAL A 102 8.62 15.84 -6.39
N GLY A 103 8.25 16.73 -7.32
CA GLY A 103 9.00 17.04 -8.54
C GLY A 103 8.39 16.45 -9.82
N SER A 104 8.22 17.30 -10.84
CA SER A 104 7.62 16.96 -12.13
C SER A 104 8.26 15.79 -12.89
N ARG A 105 9.59 15.66 -12.81
CA ARG A 105 10.35 14.61 -13.51
C ARG A 105 10.55 13.35 -12.67
N ARG A 106 10.04 13.31 -11.44
CA ARG A 106 10.18 12.14 -10.57
C ARG A 106 9.48 10.95 -11.21
N ILE A 107 10.22 9.85 -11.39
CA ILE A 107 9.65 8.59 -11.85
C ILE A 107 8.85 7.96 -10.72
N VAL A 108 7.69 7.42 -11.07
CA VAL A 108 6.79 6.71 -10.17
C VAL A 108 6.37 5.38 -10.76
N ASP A 109 6.27 4.39 -9.89
CA ASP A 109 5.70 3.09 -10.24
C ASP A 109 4.19 3.23 -10.31
N VAL A 110 3.65 2.87 -11.46
CA VAL A 110 2.23 2.89 -11.77
C VAL A 110 1.80 1.46 -12.08
N MET A 111 0.66 1.06 -11.55
CA MET A 111 0.09 -0.26 -11.83
C MET A 111 -1.03 -0.14 -12.87
N ASP A 112 -0.94 -0.92 -13.94
CA ASP A 112 -2.08 -1.18 -14.81
C ASP A 112 -3.06 -2.11 -14.07
N VAL A 113 -4.22 -1.58 -13.70
CA VAL A 113 -5.19 -2.26 -12.84
C VAL A 113 -5.81 -3.50 -13.51
N ASN A 114 -5.79 -3.58 -14.83
CA ASN A 114 -6.33 -4.73 -15.55
C ASN A 114 -5.31 -5.87 -15.57
N THR A 115 -4.05 -5.58 -15.90
CA THR A 115 -3.02 -6.61 -16.04
C THR A 115 -2.26 -6.90 -14.75
N GLN A 116 -2.38 -6.03 -13.73
CA GLN A 116 -1.58 -6.02 -12.51
C GLN A 116 -0.06 -5.86 -12.78
N ARG A 117 0.33 -5.44 -13.99
CA ARG A 117 1.73 -5.19 -14.35
C ARG A 117 2.14 -3.77 -13.94
N GLY A 118 3.38 -3.64 -13.46
CA GLY A 118 4.01 -2.37 -13.17
C GLY A 118 4.49 -1.68 -14.46
N VAL A 119 4.30 -0.37 -14.54
CA VAL A 119 4.88 0.51 -15.55
C VAL A 119 5.42 1.76 -14.86
N GLU A 120 6.47 2.35 -15.41
CA GLU A 120 7.04 3.58 -14.87
C GLU A 120 6.61 4.78 -15.70
N MET A 121 6.36 5.91 -15.04
CA MET A 121 6.21 7.21 -15.72
C MET A 121 6.60 8.36 -14.80
N SER A 122 6.81 9.54 -15.35
CA SER A 122 7.03 10.74 -14.55
C SER A 122 5.75 11.22 -13.85
N MET A 123 5.89 11.90 -12.71
CA MET A 123 4.77 12.56 -12.03
C MET A 123 3.99 13.53 -12.92
N SER A 124 4.66 14.20 -13.88
CA SER A 124 3.96 15.02 -14.88
C SER A 124 3.06 14.19 -15.80
N GLN A 125 3.53 13.03 -16.26
CA GLN A 125 2.72 12.13 -17.08
C GLN A 125 1.55 11.58 -16.28
N PHE A 126 1.77 11.19 -15.01
CA PHE A 126 0.71 10.70 -14.14
C PHE A 126 -0.34 11.77 -13.83
N VAL A 127 0.06 13.01 -13.54
CA VAL A 127 -0.90 14.12 -13.36
C VAL A 127 -1.72 14.35 -14.63
N ARG A 128 -1.08 14.35 -15.80
CA ARG A 128 -1.80 14.47 -17.08
C ARG A 128 -2.83 13.35 -17.24
N TYR A 129 -2.46 12.11 -16.92
CA TYR A 129 -3.38 10.97 -16.91
C TYR A 129 -4.54 11.18 -15.92
N TYR A 130 -4.24 11.61 -14.70
CA TYR A 130 -5.23 11.80 -13.64
C TYR A 130 -6.24 12.92 -13.97
N GLU A 131 -5.79 13.97 -14.63
CA GLU A 131 -6.64 15.10 -15.06
C GLU A 131 -7.42 14.81 -16.37
N THR A 132 -7.06 13.75 -17.13
CA THR A 132 -7.84 13.31 -18.29
C THR A 132 -9.26 12.92 -17.86
N PRO A 133 -10.33 13.38 -18.56
CA PRO A 133 -11.69 12.96 -18.29
C PRO A 133 -11.85 11.44 -18.32
N GLU A 134 -12.64 10.87 -17.41
CA GLU A 134 -12.77 9.41 -17.25
C GLU A 134 -13.09 8.70 -18.58
N ALA A 135 -14.02 9.24 -19.37
CA ALA A 135 -14.42 8.68 -20.67
C ALA A 135 -13.30 8.65 -21.74
N GLN A 136 -12.22 9.42 -21.53
CA GLN A 136 -11.07 9.50 -22.43
C GLN A 136 -9.85 8.73 -21.91
N ARG A 137 -9.94 8.11 -20.72
CA ARG A 137 -8.84 7.31 -20.17
C ARG A 137 -8.82 5.94 -20.83
N GLU A 138 -7.78 5.70 -21.64
CA GLU A 138 -7.59 4.43 -22.35
C GLU A 138 -7.26 3.26 -21.40
N LYS A 139 -6.62 3.55 -20.27
CA LYS A 139 -6.19 2.56 -19.28
C LYS A 139 -6.58 2.97 -17.87
N LEU A 140 -6.75 1.97 -17.01
CA LEU A 140 -6.99 2.19 -15.58
C LEU A 140 -5.66 2.02 -14.83
N TYR A 141 -5.10 3.14 -14.39
CA TYR A 141 -3.83 3.19 -13.68
C TYR A 141 -4.02 3.56 -12.21
N ASN A 142 -3.13 3.03 -11.37
CA ASN A 142 -3.10 3.32 -9.95
C ASN A 142 -1.66 3.57 -9.47
N VAL A 143 -1.48 4.48 -8.51
CA VAL A 143 -0.20 4.74 -7.83
C VAL A 143 -0.41 4.51 -6.34
N ILE A 144 0.32 3.55 -5.78
CA ILE A 144 0.23 3.17 -4.35
C ILE A 144 1.60 3.08 -3.66
N SER A 145 2.70 3.31 -4.39
CA SER A 145 4.07 3.14 -3.92
C SER A 145 4.91 4.43 -3.98
N LEU A 146 4.26 5.59 -4.08
CA LEU A 146 4.97 6.88 -4.03
C LEU A 146 5.43 7.17 -2.59
N GLU A 147 6.69 6.83 -2.28
CA GLU A 147 7.30 7.22 -1.00
C GLU A 147 7.87 8.64 -1.08
N PHE A 148 7.40 9.56 -0.27
CA PHE A 148 7.69 11.00 -0.44
C PHE A 148 8.54 11.61 0.68
N SER A 149 9.22 10.80 1.50
CA SER A 149 10.26 11.31 2.41
C SER A 149 11.38 11.98 1.62
N HIS A 150 12.00 13.01 2.21
CA HIS A 150 13.01 13.87 1.58
C HIS A 150 12.47 14.71 0.41
N THR A 151 11.15 14.94 0.35
CA THR A 151 10.52 15.93 -0.53
C THR A 151 9.89 17.06 0.29
N LYS A 152 9.40 18.11 -0.36
CA LYS A 152 8.66 19.17 0.35
C LYS A 152 7.34 18.67 0.95
N LEU A 153 6.77 17.61 0.37
CA LEU A 153 5.51 16.99 0.83
C LEU A 153 5.66 16.38 2.23
N GLU A 154 6.87 15.92 2.58
CA GLU A 154 7.15 15.34 3.88
C GLU A 154 6.78 16.28 5.05
N ASN A 155 6.97 17.59 4.88
CA ASN A 155 6.79 18.58 5.95
C ASN A 155 5.32 18.93 6.22
N ILE A 156 4.42 18.51 5.34
CA ILE A 156 2.97 18.79 5.45
C ILE A 156 2.15 17.53 5.73
N VAL A 157 2.78 16.35 5.75
CA VAL A 157 2.15 15.08 6.11
C VAL A 157 2.83 14.50 7.35
N LYS A 158 2.04 14.26 8.40
CA LYS A 158 2.49 13.60 9.63
C LYS A 158 1.52 12.49 10.00
N ARG A 159 2.07 11.29 10.21
CA ARG A 159 1.35 10.11 10.73
C ARG A 159 1.00 10.28 12.22
N PRO A 160 0.17 9.40 12.81
CA PRO A 160 -0.22 9.53 14.21
C PRO A 160 0.99 9.47 15.16
N ASN A 161 0.96 10.24 16.25
CA ASN A 161 2.06 10.38 17.20
C ASN A 161 2.53 9.02 17.77
N VAL A 162 1.60 8.12 18.04
CA VAL A 162 1.92 6.79 18.60
C VAL A 162 2.78 5.97 17.64
N VAL A 163 2.64 6.14 16.33
CA VAL A 163 3.45 5.40 15.34
C VAL A 163 4.92 5.80 15.45
N ASP A 164 5.22 7.06 15.75
CA ASP A 164 6.60 7.53 15.96
C ASP A 164 7.26 6.85 17.19
N LEU A 165 6.47 6.47 18.20
CA LEU A 165 6.96 5.80 19.42
C LEU A 165 7.28 4.31 19.24
N VAL A 166 6.74 3.67 18.19
CA VAL A 166 6.82 2.21 18.02
C VAL A 166 7.50 1.77 16.73
N ASP A 167 7.67 2.67 15.76
CA ASP A 167 8.31 2.38 14.48
C ASP A 167 9.79 1.99 14.66
N TRP A 168 10.18 0.84 14.14
CA TRP A 168 11.56 0.35 14.18
C TRP A 168 12.54 1.26 13.44
N VAL A 169 12.12 1.94 12.37
CA VAL A 169 13.01 2.86 11.65
C VAL A 169 13.40 4.05 12.53
N ASP A 170 12.49 4.53 13.37
CA ASP A 170 12.76 5.68 14.24
C ASP A 170 13.44 5.28 15.55
N ASN A 171 13.14 4.08 16.07
CA ASN A 171 13.57 3.66 17.39
C ASN A 171 14.75 2.69 17.39
N MET A 172 15.04 2.01 16.28
CA MET A 172 16.06 0.94 16.21
C MET A 172 17.12 1.16 15.13
N TRP A 173 16.81 1.88 14.04
CA TRP A 173 17.80 2.13 12.99
C TRP A 173 18.86 3.17 13.42
N PRO A 174 20.15 3.00 13.09
CA PRO A 174 21.17 3.98 13.42
C PRO A 174 20.84 5.37 12.86
N GLN A 175 20.63 6.35 13.75
CA GLN A 175 20.15 7.69 13.38
C GLN A 175 21.08 8.39 12.38
N HIS A 176 22.40 8.29 12.57
CA HIS A 176 23.38 8.89 11.67
C HIS A 176 23.32 8.33 10.24
N LEU A 177 22.81 7.11 10.02
CA LEU A 177 22.60 6.58 8.65
C LEU A 177 21.34 7.17 8.03
N LYS A 178 20.27 7.28 8.81
CA LYS A 178 19.01 7.88 8.37
C LYS A 178 19.18 9.36 8.04
N GLU A 179 19.90 10.12 8.87
CA GLU A 179 20.18 11.55 8.67
C GLU A 179 21.05 11.82 7.43
N ARG A 180 21.83 10.83 6.99
CA ARG A 180 22.63 10.90 5.75
C ARG A 180 21.81 10.60 4.49
N GLN A 181 20.54 10.22 4.60
CA GLN A 181 19.68 10.06 3.44
C GLN A 181 19.40 11.44 2.83
N THR A 182 19.74 11.57 1.54
CA THR A 182 19.44 12.78 0.76
C THR A 182 18.56 12.48 -0.44
N ASP A 183 18.61 11.26 -0.95
CA ASP A 183 17.82 10.87 -2.11
C ASP A 183 16.36 10.66 -1.73
N ALA A 184 15.47 11.30 -2.50
CA ALA A 184 14.03 11.27 -2.27
C ALA A 184 13.31 10.13 -2.98
N THR A 185 14.00 9.38 -3.85
CA THR A 185 13.48 8.20 -4.55
C THR A 185 13.67 6.93 -3.71
N ASN A 186 13.31 5.78 -4.27
CA ASN A 186 13.48 4.47 -3.65
C ASN A 186 14.63 3.68 -4.31
N ALA A 187 15.57 4.37 -4.96
CA ALA A 187 16.76 3.74 -5.55
C ALA A 187 17.61 3.06 -4.46
N ILE A 188 17.64 1.73 -4.48
CA ILE A 188 18.28 0.91 -3.43
C ILE A 188 19.75 1.27 -3.24
N SER A 189 20.48 1.66 -4.30
CA SER A 189 21.89 2.08 -4.22
C SER A 189 22.08 3.31 -3.33
N GLU A 190 21.09 4.20 -3.27
CA GLU A 190 21.13 5.46 -2.53
C GLU A 190 20.52 5.35 -1.12
N MET A 191 19.74 4.30 -0.85
CA MET A 191 19.05 4.11 0.42
C MET A 191 20.03 3.82 1.57
N LYS A 192 19.91 4.57 2.67
CA LYS A 192 20.69 4.41 3.91
C LYS A 192 19.87 3.86 5.09
N TYR A 193 18.56 3.72 4.89
CA TYR A 193 17.62 3.09 5.82
C TYR A 193 16.43 2.50 5.05
N PRO A 194 15.56 1.69 5.68
CA PRO A 194 14.31 1.23 5.07
C PRO A 194 13.33 2.40 4.80
N LYS A 195 13.46 3.03 3.62
CA LYS A 195 12.64 4.16 3.17
C LYS A 195 11.27 3.68 2.69
N VAL A 196 10.43 3.32 3.65
CA VAL A 196 9.06 2.81 3.45
C VAL A 196 8.09 3.44 4.45
N LYS A 197 8.32 4.72 4.79
CA LYS A 197 7.66 5.38 5.93
C LYS A 197 6.46 6.25 5.56
N LYS A 198 6.56 6.99 4.45
CA LYS A 198 5.60 8.04 4.08
C LYS A 198 5.25 7.93 2.62
#